data_AF-A0A3E1EB43-F1
#
_entry.id   AF-A0A3E1EB43-F1
#
_cell.length_a   1.000
_cell.length_b   1.000
_cell.length_c   1.000
_cell.angle_alpha   90.00
_cell.angle_beta   90.00
_cell.angle_gamma   90.00
#
_symmetry.space_group_name_H-M   'P 1'
#
loop_
_entity.id
_entity.type
_entity.pdbx_description
1 polymer ?
#
loop_
_entity_poly.entity_id
_entity_poly.type
_entity_poly.pdbx_seq_one_letter_code
_entity_poly.pdbx_strand_id
1 'polypeptide(L)'
;MRLEAKFVEVGEEEKNSLRRLTSSASPPGVEALLDEKDLAALGQQLETSKEATWLSVNRVIVKAGQKARIRVGRDLAYKDASGKLGTKELGIVLQLLPRLKPDNRMDLTLSPQVVTIDEAVNGSKNAGKPPSFQERKTTVRLQMSVGQTVVLALDSASPTGPGTNTGTRRRHLLILVTYRTAEPEVAPTP
;
A
#
# COMPACT_ATOMS: atom_id res chain seq x y z
N MET A 1 14.78 7.12 12.50
CA MET A 1 13.31 7.00 12.59
C MET A 1 12.89 5.64 12.05
N ARG A 2 11.79 5.08 12.56
CA ARG A 2 11.27 3.78 12.13
C ARG A 2 9.88 3.98 11.53
N LEU A 3 9.69 3.48 10.32
CA LEU A 3 8.40 3.42 9.65
C LEU A 3 7.98 1.96 9.52
N GLU A 4 6.75 1.64 9.87
CA GLU A 4 6.14 0.33 9.62
C GLU A 4 5.06 0.49 8.56
N ALA A 5 5.15 -0.27 7.47
CA ALA A 5 4.18 -0.29 6.39
C ALA A 5 3.49 -1.65 6.33
N LYS A 6 2.17 -1.67 6.46
CA LYS A 6 1.35 -2.86 6.28
C LYS A 6 0.47 -2.73 5.05
N PHE A 7 0.34 -3.82 4.32
CA PHE A 7 -0.48 -3.91 3.12
C PHE A 7 -1.57 -4.94 3.35
N VAL A 8 -2.82 -4.53 3.18
CA VAL A 8 -3.99 -5.39 3.38
C VAL A 8 -4.97 -5.15 2.24
N GLU A 9 -5.48 -6.22 1.65
CA GLU A 9 -6.63 -6.12 0.76
C GLU A 9 -7.91 -6.32 1.54
N VAL A 10 -8.91 -5.48 1.28
CA VAL A 10 -10.20 -5.52 1.95
C VAL A 10 -11.35 -5.46 0.94
N GLY A 11 -12.53 -5.90 1.35
CA GLY A 11 -13.77 -5.68 0.62
C GLY A 11 -14.25 -4.24 0.67
N GLU A 12 -15.29 -3.94 -0.12
CA GLU A 12 -15.96 -2.64 -0.15
C GLU A 12 -16.62 -2.31 1.21
N GLU A 13 -17.21 -3.29 1.88
CA GLU A 13 -17.86 -3.09 3.17
C GLU A 13 -16.85 -2.69 4.25
N GLU A 14 -15.73 -3.40 4.34
CA GLU A 14 -14.63 -3.07 5.25
C GLU A 14 -14.02 -1.71 4.93
N LYS A 15 -13.80 -1.37 3.66
CA LYS A 15 -13.32 -0.02 3.30
C LYS A 15 -14.26 1.06 3.82
N ASN A 16 -15.57 0.89 3.63
CA ASN A 16 -16.55 1.88 4.07
C ASN A 16 -16.65 1.98 5.60
N SER A 17 -16.37 0.89 6.31
CA SER A 17 -16.33 0.90 7.78
C SER A 17 -15.16 1.71 8.36
N LEU A 18 -14.06 1.88 7.62
CA LEU A 18 -12.90 2.71 8.04
C LEU A 18 -13.30 4.13 8.40
N ARG A 19 -14.28 4.70 7.68
CA ARG A 19 -14.78 6.06 7.90
C ARG A 19 -15.37 6.26 9.30
N ARG A 20 -15.76 5.19 9.98
CA ARG A 20 -16.30 5.24 11.35
C ARG A 20 -15.21 5.32 12.41
N LEU A 21 -13.97 4.97 12.05
CA LEU A 21 -12.82 4.95 12.94
C LEU A 21 -12.03 6.27 12.90
N THR A 22 -12.40 7.21 12.04
CA THR A 22 -11.70 8.49 11.91
C THR A 22 -12.44 9.59 12.64
N SER A 23 -11.82 10.16 13.67
CA SER A 23 -12.37 11.30 14.43
C SER A 23 -12.02 12.67 13.83
N SER A 24 -11.17 12.73 12.79
CA SER A 24 -10.65 13.97 12.21
C SER A 24 -10.75 14.00 10.68
N ALA A 25 -10.78 15.21 10.12
CA ALA A 25 -10.78 15.42 8.68
C ALA A 25 -9.43 14.96 8.08
N SER A 26 -9.45 13.86 7.34
CA SER A 26 -8.28 13.34 6.63
C SER A 26 -7.85 14.29 5.49
N PRO A 27 -6.54 14.48 5.25
CA PRO A 27 -6.06 15.19 4.06
C PRO A 27 -6.52 14.52 2.75
N PRO A 28 -6.56 15.23 1.61
CA PRO A 28 -6.87 14.63 0.32
C PRO A 28 -5.99 13.41 0.01
N GLY A 29 -6.61 12.30 -0.38
CA GLY A 29 -5.92 11.05 -0.69
C GLY A 29 -5.54 10.21 0.54
N VAL A 30 -5.89 10.65 1.75
CA VAL A 30 -5.80 9.87 2.99
C VAL A 30 -7.20 9.40 3.37
N GLU A 31 -7.36 8.10 3.62
CA GLU A 31 -8.61 7.56 4.15
C GLU A 31 -8.73 7.88 5.64
N ALA A 32 -7.65 7.66 6.40
CA ALA A 32 -7.63 7.86 7.84
C ALA A 32 -6.28 8.30 8.38
N LEU A 33 -6.32 9.09 9.46
CA LEU A 33 -5.22 9.28 10.41
C LEU A 33 -5.65 8.71 11.75
N LEU A 34 -4.98 7.64 12.17
CA LEU A 34 -5.31 6.87 13.35
C LEU A 34 -4.26 7.08 14.44
N ASP A 35 -4.70 7.23 15.68
CA ASP A 35 -3.83 7.05 16.83
C ASP A 35 -3.64 5.56 17.15
N GLU A 36 -2.95 5.24 18.25
CA GLU A 36 -2.68 3.85 18.62
C GLU A 36 -3.94 3.06 18.99
N LYS A 37 -4.92 3.72 19.62
CA LYS A 37 -6.17 3.10 20.05
C LYS A 37 -7.04 2.78 18.83
N ASP A 38 -7.17 3.74 17.91
CA ASP A 38 -7.94 3.57 16.69
C ASP A 38 -7.28 2.54 15.76
N LEU A 39 -5.93 2.49 15.72
CA LEU A 39 -5.19 1.47 14.99
C LEU A 39 -5.43 0.07 15.56
N ALA A 40 -5.45 -0.08 16.89
CA ALA A 40 -5.71 -1.36 17.53
C ALA A 40 -7.14 -1.86 17.23
N ALA A 41 -8.12 -0.97 17.29
CA ALA A 41 -9.51 -1.28 16.92
C ALA A 41 -9.63 -1.70 15.45
N LEU A 42 -8.96 -0.98 14.54
CA LEU A 42 -8.90 -1.36 13.13
C LEU A 42 -8.23 -2.73 12.94
N GLY A 43 -7.12 -2.99 13.62
CA GLY A 43 -6.41 -4.26 13.56
C GLY A 43 -7.32 -5.43 13.92
N GLN A 44 -8.02 -5.33 15.06
CA GLN A 44 -8.97 -6.35 15.51
C GLN A 44 -10.12 -6.55 14.51
N GLN A 45 -10.62 -5.46 13.92
CA GLN A 45 -11.66 -5.54 12.91
C GLN A 45 -11.17 -6.26 11.64
N LEU A 46 -9.96 -5.95 11.16
CA LEU A 46 -9.38 -6.59 9.99
C LEU A 46 -9.03 -8.07 10.25
N GLU A 47 -8.62 -8.42 11.46
CA GLU A 47 -8.34 -9.81 11.84
C GLU A 47 -9.60 -10.69 11.90
N THR A 48 -10.75 -10.09 12.21
CA THR A 48 -12.03 -10.81 12.30
C THR A 48 -12.84 -10.79 11.01
N SER A 49 -12.48 -9.92 10.05
CA SER A 49 -13.11 -9.85 8.73
C SER A 49 -12.68 -11.02 7.83
N LYS A 50 -13.66 -11.62 7.15
CA LYS A 50 -13.42 -12.62 6.11
C LYS A 50 -13.02 -12.02 4.76
N GLU A 51 -13.22 -10.72 4.58
CA GLU A 51 -12.88 -10.01 3.33
C GLU A 51 -11.51 -9.33 3.39
N ALA A 52 -10.90 -9.27 4.58
CA ALA A 52 -9.55 -8.76 4.78
C ALA A 52 -8.48 -9.84 4.53
N THR A 53 -7.38 -9.45 3.88
CA THR A 53 -6.24 -10.33 3.62
C THR A 53 -4.95 -9.55 3.76
N TRP A 54 -4.16 -9.87 4.78
CA TRP A 54 -2.85 -9.27 4.99
C TRP A 54 -1.87 -9.76 3.92
N LEU A 55 -1.31 -8.84 3.15
CA LEU A 55 -0.36 -9.15 2.10
C LEU A 55 1.08 -9.13 2.64
N SER A 56 1.44 -8.14 3.45
CA SER A 56 2.75 -8.06 4.09
C SER A 56 2.84 -7.00 5.19
N VAL A 57 3.84 -7.15 6.06
CA VAL A 57 4.22 -6.20 7.11
C VAL A 57 5.72 -5.92 6.95
N ASN A 58 6.06 -4.65 6.73
CA ASN A 58 7.42 -4.24 6.40
C ASN A 58 7.89 -3.15 7.36
N ARG A 59 9.11 -3.25 7.85
CA ARG A 59 9.73 -2.25 8.72
C ARG A 59 10.93 -1.64 8.02
N VAL A 60 11.01 -0.32 8.03
CA VAL A 60 12.11 0.44 7.43
C VAL A 60 12.64 1.44 8.44
N ILE A 61 13.96 1.41 8.65
CA ILE A 61 14.69 2.45 9.35
C ILE A 61 15.30 3.36 8.29
N VAL A 62 15.00 4.64 8.36
CA VAL A 62 15.45 5.63 7.37
C VAL A 62 15.93 6.89 8.09
N LYS A 63 16.86 7.62 7.48
CA LYS A 63 17.31 8.93 7.97
C LYS A 63 16.37 10.03 7.47
N ALA A 64 16.26 11.14 8.21
CA ALA A 64 15.50 12.30 7.76
C ALA A 64 16.03 12.80 6.41
N GLY A 65 15.13 13.14 5.49
CA GLY A 65 15.46 13.61 4.14
C GLY A 65 15.88 12.51 3.16
N GLN A 66 16.05 11.26 3.60
CA GLN A 66 16.45 10.16 2.74
C GLN A 66 15.22 9.44 2.18
N LYS A 67 15.22 9.16 0.87
CA LYS A 67 14.18 8.34 0.23
C LYS A 67 14.35 6.88 0.64
N ALA A 68 13.23 6.21 0.90
CA ALA A 68 13.16 4.76 1.05
C ALA A 68 12.10 4.17 0.10
N ARG A 69 12.27 2.90 -0.22
CA ARG A 69 11.39 2.16 -1.13
C ARG A 69 11.08 0.79 -0.55
N ILE A 70 9.80 0.46 -0.40
CA ILE A 70 9.32 -0.88 -0.06
C ILE A 70 8.71 -1.48 -1.33
N ARG A 71 9.05 -2.73 -1.62
CA ARG A 71 8.51 -3.46 -2.78
C ARG A 71 8.00 -4.81 -2.34
N VAL A 72 6.75 -5.11 -2.68
CA VAL A 72 6.07 -6.37 -2.41
C VAL A 72 5.53 -6.88 -3.73
N GLY A 73 6.21 -7.85 -4.33
CA GLY A 73 5.83 -8.37 -5.65
C GLY A 73 6.97 -9.09 -6.35
N ARG A 74 6.86 -9.19 -7.68
CA ARG A 74 7.78 -9.96 -8.53
C ARG A 74 8.11 -9.23 -9.82
N ASP A 75 9.19 -9.63 -10.46
CA ASP A 75 9.54 -9.16 -11.79
C ASP A 75 8.96 -10.11 -12.84
N LEU A 76 8.27 -9.56 -13.84
CA LEU A 76 7.77 -10.31 -14.99
C LEU A 76 8.66 -10.04 -16.20
N ALA A 77 9.34 -11.08 -16.67
CA ALA A 77 9.95 -11.07 -17.98
C ALA A 77 8.88 -11.29 -19.07
N TYR A 78 8.92 -10.51 -20.14
CA TYR A 78 8.00 -10.62 -21.28
C TYR A 78 8.70 -10.27 -22.58
N LYS A 79 8.11 -10.65 -23.72
CA LYS A 79 8.54 -10.16 -25.04
C LYS A 79 7.64 -9.01 -25.46
N ASP A 80 8.24 -7.90 -25.87
CA ASP A 80 7.49 -6.79 -26.46
C ASP A 80 7.03 -7.09 -27.89
N ALA A 81 6.35 -6.14 -28.53
CA ALA A 81 5.86 -6.30 -29.90
C ALA A 81 6.98 -6.50 -30.95
N SER A 82 8.22 -6.14 -30.62
CA SER A 82 9.40 -6.37 -31.48
C SER A 82 10.09 -7.71 -31.19
N GLY A 83 9.57 -8.50 -30.23
CA GLY A 83 10.16 -9.76 -29.79
C GLY A 83 11.33 -9.59 -28.81
N LYS A 84 11.66 -8.37 -28.40
CA LYS A 84 12.72 -8.09 -27.44
C LYS A 84 12.26 -8.42 -26.03
N LEU A 85 13.17 -9.01 -25.24
CA LEU A 85 12.93 -9.27 -23.83
C LEU A 85 12.90 -7.97 -23.03
N GLY A 86 11.82 -7.77 -22.28
CA GLY A 86 11.64 -6.71 -21.31
C GLY A 86 11.32 -7.29 -19.93
N THR A 87 11.45 -6.46 -18.90
CA THR A 87 11.07 -6.80 -17.53
C THR A 87 10.17 -5.71 -16.97
N LYS A 88 9.10 -6.09 -16.27
CA LYS A 88 8.21 -5.17 -15.56
C LYS A 88 8.08 -5.61 -14.11
N GLU A 89 8.25 -4.67 -13.19
CA GLU A 89 7.98 -4.90 -11.78
C GLU A 89 6.46 -4.94 -11.54
N LEU A 90 5.97 -6.03 -10.97
CA LEU A 90 4.57 -6.23 -10.58
C LEU A 90 4.42 -6.19 -9.07
N GLY A 91 3.22 -5.84 -8.60
CA GLY A 91 2.87 -5.77 -7.19
C GLY A 91 2.85 -4.35 -6.65
N ILE A 92 3.15 -4.21 -5.37
CA ILE A 92 3.04 -2.96 -4.62
C ILE A 92 4.42 -2.35 -4.45
N VAL A 93 4.53 -1.06 -4.75
CA VAL A 93 5.70 -0.22 -4.48
C VAL A 93 5.26 0.94 -3.62
N LEU A 94 5.93 1.15 -2.49
CA LEU A 94 5.72 2.31 -1.63
C LEU A 94 7.02 3.10 -1.52
N GLN A 95 7.02 4.31 -2.06
CA GLN A 95 8.10 5.25 -1.85
C GLN A 95 7.78 6.17 -0.67
N LEU A 96 8.78 6.39 0.18
CA LEU A 96 8.69 7.15 1.43
C LEU A 96 9.77 8.23 1.40
N LEU A 97 9.41 9.47 1.74
CA LEU A 97 10.36 10.56 2.00
C LEU A 97 9.96 11.29 3.27
N PRO A 98 10.55 10.92 4.42
CA PRO A 98 10.28 11.57 5.68
C PRO A 98 11.21 12.78 5.92
N ARG A 99 10.68 13.82 6.56
CA ARG A 99 11.43 14.98 7.05
C ARG A 99 10.99 15.27 8.48
N LEU A 100 11.95 15.32 9.41
CA LEU A 100 11.66 15.60 10.81
C LEU A 100 11.56 17.12 11.01
N LYS A 101 10.53 17.56 11.73
CA LYS A 101 10.37 18.94 12.19
C LYS A 101 10.94 19.13 13.60
N PRO A 102 11.25 20.37 14.00
CA PRO A 102 11.75 20.67 15.35
C PRO A 102 10.81 20.25 16.49
N ASP A 103 9.50 20.11 16.23
CA ASP A 103 8.47 19.74 17.21
C ASP A 103 8.23 18.22 17.29
N ASN A 104 9.18 17.40 16.84
CA ASN A 104 9.09 15.94 16.75
C ASN A 104 7.97 15.40 15.83
N ARG A 105 7.29 16.27 15.06
CA ARG A 105 6.39 15.84 14.00
C ARG A 105 7.19 15.53 12.74
N MET A 106 6.63 14.70 11.88
CA MET A 106 7.23 14.26 10.63
C MET A 106 6.39 14.73 9.46
N ASP A 107 6.99 15.48 8.55
CA ASP A 107 6.43 15.65 7.20
C ASP A 107 6.78 14.41 6.39
N LEU A 108 5.77 13.71 5.91
CA LEU A 108 5.91 12.47 5.16
C LEU A 108 5.32 12.65 3.76
N THR A 109 6.12 12.37 2.74
CA THR A 109 5.62 12.13 1.39
C THR A 109 5.53 10.63 1.16
N LEU A 110 4.33 10.17 0.80
CA LEU A 110 4.01 8.79 0.44
C LEU A 110 3.65 8.75 -1.03
N SER A 111 4.31 7.89 -1.81
CA SER A 111 3.97 7.65 -3.21
C SER A 111 3.76 6.15 -3.43
N PRO A 112 2.59 5.60 -3.06
CA PRO A 112 2.24 4.23 -3.37
C PRO A 112 1.93 4.04 -4.85
N GLN A 113 2.30 2.87 -5.35
CA GLN A 113 2.05 2.41 -6.70
C GLN A 113 1.69 0.93 -6.66
N VAL A 114 0.71 0.51 -7.47
CA VAL A 114 0.34 -0.88 -7.69
C VAL A 114 0.40 -1.15 -9.19
N VAL A 115 1.05 -2.25 -9.57
CA VAL A 115 1.14 -2.72 -10.95
C VAL A 115 0.60 -4.14 -11.04
N THR A 116 -0.43 -4.34 -11.85
CA THR A 116 -1.02 -5.65 -12.13
C THR A 116 -0.97 -5.97 -13.63
N ILE A 117 -1.16 -7.24 -13.98
CA ILE A 117 -1.33 -7.68 -15.38
C ILE A 117 -2.82 -7.77 -15.67
N ASP A 118 -3.24 -7.32 -16.85
CA ASP A 118 -4.57 -7.58 -17.36
C ASP A 118 -4.65 -9.01 -17.95
N GLU A 119 -5.34 -9.90 -17.24
CA GLU A 119 -5.45 -11.32 -17.62
C GLU A 119 -6.37 -11.56 -18.83
N ALA A 120 -7.20 -10.58 -19.23
CA ALA A 120 -8.07 -10.67 -20.41
C ALA A 120 -7.31 -10.90 -21.71
N VAL A 121 -6.02 -10.56 -21.73
CA VAL A 121 -5.15 -10.68 -22.91
C VAL A 121 -4.60 -12.11 -23.06
N ASN A 122 -4.83 -13.03 -22.13
CA ASN A 122 -4.31 -14.41 -22.20
C ASN A 122 -5.27 -15.46 -22.82
N GLY A 123 -6.42 -15.05 -23.36
CA GLY A 123 -7.28 -15.96 -24.13
C GLY A 123 -6.59 -16.46 -25.40
N SER A 124 -6.92 -17.67 -25.89
CA SER A 124 -6.20 -18.31 -27.02
C SER A 124 -6.16 -17.48 -28.32
N LYS A 125 -7.04 -16.47 -28.46
CA LYS A 125 -7.07 -15.50 -29.56
C LYS A 125 -5.98 -14.40 -29.50
N ASN A 126 -5.21 -14.33 -28.42
CA ASN A 126 -4.18 -13.30 -28.18
C ASN A 126 -2.77 -13.88 -27.97
N ALA A 127 -2.55 -15.16 -28.31
CA ALA A 127 -1.24 -15.78 -28.28
C ALA A 127 -0.23 -14.94 -29.10
N GLY A 128 0.79 -14.39 -28.44
CA GLY A 128 1.82 -13.56 -29.05
C GLY A 128 1.68 -12.04 -28.84
N LYS A 129 0.60 -11.55 -28.22
CA LYS A 129 0.54 -10.14 -27.80
C LYS A 129 1.33 -9.92 -26.50
N PRO A 130 2.03 -8.78 -26.36
CA PRO A 130 2.68 -8.43 -25.10
C PRO A 130 1.63 -8.27 -23.98
N PRO A 131 1.99 -8.58 -22.71
CA PRO A 131 1.09 -8.38 -21.58
C PRO A 131 0.70 -6.90 -21.46
N SER A 132 -0.58 -6.66 -21.16
CA SER A 132 -1.04 -5.33 -20.76
C SER A 132 -0.88 -5.19 -19.25
N PHE A 133 -0.37 -4.04 -18.81
CA PHE A 133 -0.16 -3.74 -17.39
C PHE A 133 -1.09 -2.61 -16.97
N GLN A 134 -1.74 -2.79 -15.83
CA GLN A 134 -2.51 -1.73 -15.19
C GLN A 134 -1.67 -1.14 -14.05
N GLU A 135 -1.43 0.17 -14.10
CA GLU A 135 -0.67 0.90 -13.09
C GLU A 135 -1.58 1.91 -12.39
N ARG A 136 -1.55 1.91 -11.06
CA ARG A 136 -2.25 2.88 -10.22
C ARG A 136 -1.23 3.49 -9.30
N LYS A 137 -1.24 4.81 -9.17
CA LYS A 137 -0.33 5.52 -8.27
C LYS A 137 -1.01 6.77 -7.75
N THR A 138 -0.64 7.12 -6.53
CA THR A 138 -1.00 8.41 -5.94
C THR A 138 0.21 8.99 -5.23
N THR A 139 0.14 10.25 -4.84
CA THR A 139 1.13 10.87 -3.98
C THR A 139 0.44 11.72 -2.95
N VAL A 140 0.76 11.47 -1.70
CA VAL A 140 0.17 12.11 -0.55
C VAL A 140 1.27 12.76 0.27
N ARG A 141 1.00 13.96 0.76
CA ARG A 141 1.86 14.69 1.69
C ARG A 141 1.06 14.97 2.95
N LEU A 142 1.61 14.61 4.09
CA LEU A 142 0.95 14.79 5.37
C LEU A 142 1.97 15.02 6.48
N GLN A 143 1.49 15.55 7.59
CA GLN A 143 2.25 15.66 8.83
C GLN A 143 1.74 14.61 9.83
N MET A 144 2.66 13.90 10.47
CA MET A 144 2.34 12.84 11.43
C MET A 144 3.10 13.05 12.74
N SER A 145 2.44 12.76 13.85
CA SER A 145 3.05 12.62 15.17
C SER A 145 3.55 11.19 15.40
N VAL A 146 4.47 11.02 16.35
CA VAL A 146 4.92 9.70 16.80
C VAL A 146 3.72 8.87 17.28
N GLY A 147 3.67 7.59 16.89
CA GLY A 147 2.57 6.67 17.23
C GLY A 147 1.39 6.72 16.26
N GLN A 148 1.26 7.77 15.45
CA GLN A 148 0.18 7.87 14.47
C GLN A 148 0.40 6.95 13.27
N THR A 149 -0.71 6.52 12.68
CA THR A 149 -0.78 5.72 11.46
C THR A 149 -1.62 6.41 10.42
N VAL A 150 -1.09 6.53 9.20
CA VAL A 150 -1.85 6.97 8.04
C VAL A 150 -2.35 5.76 7.26
N VAL A 151 -3.60 5.80 6.84
CA VAL A 151 -4.23 4.80 5.98
C VAL A 151 -4.48 5.43 4.62
N LEU A 152 -3.91 4.83 3.58
CA LEU A 152 -4.20 5.15 2.19
C LEU A 152 -5.01 4.00 1.59
N ALA A 153 -5.99 4.29 0.73
CA ALA A 153 -6.60 3.28 -0.12
C ALA A 153 -6.21 3.51 -1.58
N LEU A 154 -5.87 2.42 -2.24
CA LEU A 154 -5.86 2.33 -3.70
C LEU A 154 -6.87 1.27 -4.06
N ASP A 155 -7.72 1.53 -5.05
CA ASP A 155 -8.61 0.49 -5.56
C ASP A 155 -7.74 -0.68 -6.05
N SER A 156 -8.03 -1.92 -5.64
CA SER A 156 -7.34 -3.09 -6.20
C SER A 156 -7.86 -3.35 -7.60
N ALA A 157 -7.03 -3.95 -8.46
CA ALA A 157 -7.49 -4.29 -9.79
C ALA A 157 -8.65 -5.26 -9.72
N SER A 158 -9.82 -4.85 -10.24
CA SER A 158 -10.85 -5.81 -10.57
C SER A 158 -10.24 -6.76 -11.59
N PRO A 159 -10.34 -8.09 -11.40
CA PRO A 159 -10.03 -9.02 -12.48
C PRO A 159 -11.08 -8.79 -13.58
N THR A 160 -10.80 -7.92 -14.54
CA THR A 160 -11.63 -7.71 -15.72
C THR A 160 -11.36 -8.83 -16.72
N GLY A 161 -11.70 -10.06 -16.35
CA GLY A 161 -11.82 -11.15 -17.32
C GLY A 161 -13.11 -10.96 -18.13
N PRO A 162 -13.08 -11.05 -19.47
CA PRO A 162 -14.29 -11.01 -20.28
C PRO A 162 -15.06 -12.33 -20.07
N GLY A 163 -16.00 -12.37 -19.12
CA GLY A 163 -16.88 -13.53 -18.95
C GLY A 163 -17.62 -13.70 -17.62
N THR A 164 -17.29 -12.98 -16.55
CA THR A 164 -17.96 -13.20 -15.25
C THR A 164 -18.91 -12.06 -14.91
N ASN A 165 -20.17 -12.18 -15.34
CA ASN A 165 -21.32 -11.40 -14.86
C ASN A 165 -21.76 -11.81 -13.43
N THR A 166 -20.86 -12.37 -12.62
CA THR A 166 -21.15 -12.82 -11.26
C THR A 166 -20.42 -11.92 -10.27
N GLY A 167 -21.10 -10.87 -9.81
CA GLY A 167 -20.87 -10.18 -8.53
C GLY A 167 -19.41 -10.08 -8.05
N THR A 168 -18.49 -9.61 -8.88
CA THR A 168 -17.09 -9.45 -8.47
C THR A 168 -17.04 -8.36 -7.40
N ARG A 169 -16.92 -8.76 -6.13
CA ARG A 169 -16.79 -7.84 -5.01
C ARG A 169 -15.54 -6.98 -5.25
N ARG A 170 -15.72 -5.66 -5.26
CA ARG A 170 -14.60 -4.71 -5.38
C ARG A 170 -13.68 -4.90 -4.18
N ARG A 171 -12.40 -5.17 -4.46
CA ARG A 171 -11.35 -5.22 -3.45
C ARG A 171 -10.57 -3.91 -3.46
N HIS A 172 -10.02 -3.55 -2.32
CA HIS A 172 -9.24 -2.33 -2.11
C HIS A 172 -7.95 -2.68 -1.40
N LEU A 173 -6.84 -2.11 -1.84
CA LEU A 173 -5.59 -2.17 -1.13
C LEU A 173 -5.53 -1.02 -0.12
N LEU A 174 -5.50 -1.35 1.16
CA LEU A 174 -5.13 -0.40 2.20
C LEU A 174 -3.63 -0.48 2.46
N ILE A 175 -3.03 0.69 2.64
CA ILE A 175 -1.63 0.87 3.00
C ILE A 175 -1.60 1.64 4.32
N LEU A 176 -1.19 0.95 5.38
CA LEU A 176 -1.08 1.52 6.72
C LEU A 176 0.40 1.85 6.97
N VAL A 177 0.73 3.13 7.18
CA VAL A 177 2.09 3.56 7.50
C VAL A 177 2.12 4.17 8.89
N THR A 178 2.83 3.52 9.82
CA THR A 178 2.97 3.98 11.21
C THR A 178 4.32 4.64 11.43
N TYR A 179 4.33 5.82 12.06
CA TYR A 179 5.56 6.48 12.48
C TYR A 179 5.95 6.11 13.92
N ARG A 180 7.17 5.61 14.10
CA ARG A 180 7.78 5.34 15.40
C ARG A 180 9.14 6.05 15.50
N THR A 181 9.49 6.48 16.70
CA THR A 181 10.89 6.80 17.01
C THR A 181 11.72 5.53 16.81
N ALA A 182 12.95 5.69 16.35
CA ALA A 182 13.89 4.58 16.46
C ALA A 182 14.27 4.51 17.93
N GLU A 183 13.98 3.39 18.60
CA GLU A 183 14.56 3.16 19.93
C GLU A 183 16.09 3.26 19.79
N PRO A 184 16.80 3.85 20.77
CA PRO A 184 18.24 3.70 20.82
C PRO A 184 18.51 2.20 20.88
N GLU A 185 19.31 1.70 19.95
CA GLU A 185 19.85 0.35 20.02
C GLU A 185 20.53 0.22 21.38
N VAL A 186 19.92 -0.53 22.30
CA VAL A 186 20.55 -0.84 23.59
C VAL A 186 21.80 -1.61 23.21
N ALA A 187 22.97 -0.98 23.37
CA ALA A 187 24.23 -1.62 23.07
C ALA A 187 24.26 -2.97 23.81
N PRO A 188 24.67 -4.07 23.14
CA PRO A 188 24.78 -5.35 23.82
C PRO A 188 25.66 -5.16 25.05
N THR A 189 25.09 -5.45 26.23
CA THR A 189 25.86 -5.47 27.47
C THR A 189 27.01 -6.46 27.27
N PRO A 190 28.27 -6.06 27.50
CA PRO A 190 29.43 -6.89 27.25
C PRO A 190 29.43 -8.19 28.06
#